data_AF-A0A973CN74-F1
#
_entry.id   AF-A0A973CN74-F1
#
_cell.length_a   1.000
_cell.length_b   1.000
_cell.length_c   1.000
_cell.angle_alpha   90.00
_cell.angle_beta   90.00
_cell.angle_gamma   90.00
#
_symmetry.space_group_name_H-M   'P 1'
#
loop_
_entity.id
_entity.type
_entity.pdbx_description
1 polymer ?
#
loop_
_entity_poly.entity_id
_entity_poly.type
_entity_poly.pdbx_seq_one_letter_code
_entity_poly.pdbx_strand_id
1 'polypeptide(L)'
;MRKARLKVHNKDTFYHTMNRLFRRRSDRKDVFDAEDKKYFVNLMTKLTGYFNVEISSYCIMSNHYHIIFKQKCELLSRPAATKRHNDYYKGMNRTKRLEYKGDTDTLPYMLMDIDHSRERMRDMSEFMKALQQAFTTWYNKRHDRFGPLWDGRFKSVILDEKDALWKCSKYVALNPVRAEISKSPADYEFSSWGQWQQKKSLTFSDYFHKAIRTALNKPRWNIAQVMDAFRLDMERTMSYENPTISAWEHSETDWVPQAYKDECDKRKASKPKVLEIHGNCQVDYWTKGYIISSDKKFMDETVQDIFGKEAMNKSYDILLDGEQELLSYQRIQARK
;
A
#
# COMPACT_ATOMS: atom_id res chain seq x y z
N MET A 1 -24.36 -5.86 -8.40
CA MET A 1 -23.94 -4.58 -9.03
C MET A 1 -22.49 -4.27 -8.65
N ARG A 2 -21.62 -3.91 -9.61
CA ARG A 2 -20.20 -3.60 -9.35
C ARG A 2 -20.10 -2.17 -8.77
N LYS A 3 -19.52 -1.99 -7.57
CA LYS A 3 -19.33 -0.67 -6.93
C LYS A 3 -17.97 -0.04 -7.30
N ALA A 4 -17.96 1.28 -7.48
CA ALA A 4 -16.74 2.07 -7.71
C ALA A 4 -15.82 2.03 -6.47
N ARG A 5 -14.51 2.19 -6.68
CA ARG A 5 -13.52 2.24 -5.59
C ARG A 5 -13.43 3.68 -5.06
N LEU A 6 -13.28 3.83 -3.75
CA LEU A 6 -13.01 5.13 -3.13
C LEU A 6 -11.65 5.66 -3.61
N LYS A 7 -11.66 6.85 -4.21
CA LYS A 7 -10.46 7.54 -4.70
C LYS A 7 -10.52 8.99 -4.25
N VAL A 8 -9.38 9.52 -3.84
CA VAL A 8 -9.18 10.91 -3.44
C VAL A 8 -8.39 11.59 -4.55
N HIS A 9 -8.84 12.76 -4.99
CA HIS A 9 -8.34 13.44 -6.19
C HIS A 9 -7.70 14.80 -5.91
N ASN A 10 -7.93 15.36 -4.72
CA ASN A 10 -7.55 16.72 -4.33
C ASN A 10 -6.35 16.78 -3.36
N LYS A 11 -5.86 15.64 -2.88
CA LYS A 11 -4.66 15.54 -2.04
C LYS A 11 -3.91 14.24 -2.28
N ASP A 12 -2.62 14.29 -2.03
CA ASP A 12 -1.78 13.11 -2.00
C ASP A 12 -2.34 12.10 -0.99
N THR A 13 -2.53 10.85 -1.40
CA THR A 13 -3.22 9.86 -0.58
C THR A 13 -2.51 8.52 -0.63
N PHE A 14 -2.35 7.90 0.54
CA PHE A 14 -1.80 6.56 0.66
C PHE A 14 -2.90 5.52 0.55
N TYR A 15 -2.61 4.45 -0.19
CA TYR A 15 -3.47 3.30 -0.37
C TYR A 15 -2.73 2.02 -0.03
N HIS A 16 -3.25 1.25 0.90
CA HIS A 16 -2.90 -0.16 1.04
C HIS A 16 -3.75 -0.97 0.08
N THR A 17 -3.11 -1.68 -0.84
CA THR A 17 -3.76 -2.57 -1.78
C THR A 17 -3.38 -4.00 -1.51
N MET A 18 -4.34 -4.90 -1.73
CA MET A 18 -4.09 -6.33 -1.69
C MET A 18 -4.96 -7.07 -2.68
N ASN A 19 -4.43 -8.16 -3.22
CA ASN A 19 -5.25 -9.17 -3.88
C ASN A 19 -4.67 -10.55 -3.60
N ARG A 20 -5.49 -11.57 -3.79
CA ARG A 20 -5.12 -12.96 -3.57
C ARG A 20 -5.43 -13.80 -4.80
N LEU A 21 -4.75 -14.94 -4.88
CA LEU A 21 -5.01 -15.95 -5.88
C LEU A 21 -6.43 -16.49 -5.73
N PHE A 22 -7.08 -16.72 -6.87
CA PHE A 22 -8.31 -17.48 -6.91
C PHE A 22 -8.00 -18.92 -6.50
N ARG A 23 -8.73 -19.43 -5.50
CA ARG A 23 -8.58 -20.80 -5.01
C ARG A 23 -9.87 -21.58 -5.22
N ARG A 24 -9.83 -22.64 -6.03
CA ARG A 24 -10.90 -23.67 -6.03
C ARG A 24 -10.70 -24.56 -4.81
N ARG A 25 -11.78 -24.93 -4.12
CA ARG A 25 -11.76 -25.73 -2.88
C ARG A 25 -10.95 -27.03 -2.98
N SER A 26 -10.79 -27.60 -4.18
CA SER A 26 -10.12 -28.88 -4.43
C SER A 26 -8.67 -28.79 -4.91
N ASP A 27 -8.14 -27.60 -5.23
CA ASP A 27 -6.78 -27.45 -5.76
C ASP A 27 -5.98 -26.40 -4.97
N ARG A 28 -5.03 -26.86 -4.15
CA ARG A 28 -4.13 -26.02 -3.36
C ARG A 28 -2.79 -25.77 -4.05
N LYS A 29 -2.59 -26.24 -5.30
CA LYS A 29 -1.26 -26.22 -5.94
C LYS A 29 -0.80 -24.83 -6.36
N ASP A 30 -1.73 -23.89 -6.55
CA ASP A 30 -1.41 -22.54 -7.01
C ASP A 30 -0.83 -21.69 -5.88
N VAL A 31 0.50 -21.64 -5.84
CA VAL A 31 1.28 -20.74 -5.00
C VAL A 31 2.37 -20.10 -5.84
N PHE A 32 2.76 -18.89 -5.47
CA PHE A 32 3.93 -18.22 -6.03
C PHE A 32 5.19 -18.91 -5.51
N ASP A 33 6.01 -19.41 -6.42
CA ASP A 33 7.38 -19.81 -6.15
C ASP A 33 8.29 -18.58 -5.98
N ALA A 34 9.61 -18.75 -5.89
CA ALA A 34 10.55 -17.62 -5.78
C ALA A 34 10.66 -16.81 -7.08
N GLU A 35 10.65 -17.48 -8.25
CA GLU A 35 10.74 -16.84 -9.56
C GLU A 35 9.47 -16.04 -9.88
N ASP A 36 8.30 -16.52 -9.47
CA ASP A 36 7.03 -15.80 -9.57
C ASP A 36 7.07 -14.49 -8.80
N LYS A 37 7.54 -14.51 -7.54
CA LYS A 37 7.64 -13.31 -6.71
C LYS A 37 8.67 -12.34 -7.28
N LYS A 38 9.83 -12.85 -7.73
CA LYS A 38 10.88 -12.05 -8.37
C LYS A 38 10.36 -11.37 -9.64
N TYR A 39 9.66 -12.09 -10.50
CA TYR A 39 9.06 -11.52 -11.69
C TYR A 39 7.99 -10.48 -11.33
N PHE A 40 7.17 -10.74 -10.31
CA PHE A 40 6.16 -9.79 -9.83
C PHE A 40 6.80 -8.46 -9.40
N VAL A 41 7.87 -8.52 -8.60
CA VAL A 41 8.61 -7.32 -8.15
C VAL A 41 9.23 -6.60 -9.36
N ASN A 42 9.90 -7.32 -10.26
CA ASN A 42 10.50 -6.73 -11.46
C ASN A 42 9.47 -6.05 -12.37
N LEU A 43 8.31 -6.67 -12.57
CA LEU A 43 7.21 -6.12 -13.33
C LEU A 43 6.65 -4.85 -12.66
N MET A 44 6.45 -4.89 -11.34
CA MET A 44 6.01 -3.75 -10.55
C MET A 44 7.00 -2.57 -10.69
N THR A 45 8.30 -2.83 -10.59
CA THR A 45 9.36 -1.83 -10.82
C THR A 45 9.36 -1.30 -12.25
N LYS A 46 9.20 -2.16 -13.25
CA LYS A 46 9.12 -1.72 -14.65
C LYS A 46 7.95 -0.75 -14.86
N LEU A 47 6.79 -1.03 -14.24
CA LEU A 47 5.58 -0.22 -14.40
C LEU A 47 5.72 1.19 -13.81
N THR A 48 6.57 1.41 -12.81
CA THR A 48 6.84 2.78 -12.30
C THR A 48 7.56 3.65 -13.33
N GLY A 49 8.14 3.08 -14.39
CA GLY A 49 8.66 3.83 -15.53
C GLY A 49 7.57 4.51 -16.36
N TYR A 50 6.33 4.00 -16.31
CA TYR A 50 5.17 4.62 -16.98
C TYR A 50 4.29 5.39 -16.00
N PHE A 51 3.89 4.72 -14.93
CA PHE A 51 2.97 5.27 -13.95
C PHE A 51 3.69 6.21 -12.98
N ASN A 52 3.05 7.34 -12.66
CA ASN A 52 3.52 8.32 -11.70
C ASN A 52 3.02 8.00 -10.28
N VAL A 53 3.33 6.80 -9.80
CA VAL A 53 2.96 6.33 -8.46
C VAL A 53 4.21 6.10 -7.62
N GLU A 54 4.14 6.39 -6.32
CA GLU A 54 5.23 6.11 -5.39
C GLU A 54 4.88 4.85 -4.60
N ILE A 55 5.67 3.79 -4.72
CA ILE A 55 5.50 2.57 -3.92
C ILE A 55 6.29 2.75 -2.63
N SER A 56 5.59 2.80 -1.50
CA SER A 56 6.23 2.98 -0.20
C SER A 56 6.70 1.64 0.35
N SER A 57 5.82 0.64 0.41
CA SER A 57 6.15 -0.67 0.98
C SER A 57 5.42 -1.79 0.25
N TYR A 58 6.00 -2.99 0.22
CA TYR A 58 5.35 -4.18 -0.33
C TYR A 58 5.73 -5.46 0.43
N CYS A 59 4.89 -6.47 0.30
CA CYS A 59 5.17 -7.86 0.67
C CYS A 59 4.42 -8.80 -0.27
N ILE A 60 5.14 -9.66 -0.98
CA ILE A 60 4.56 -10.65 -1.90
C ILE A 60 4.58 -12.01 -1.21
N MET A 61 3.41 -12.50 -0.81
CA MET A 61 3.24 -13.78 -0.13
C MET A 61 3.10 -14.92 -1.13
N SER A 62 2.91 -16.16 -0.66
CA SER A 62 2.71 -17.32 -1.54
C SER A 62 1.39 -17.31 -2.30
N ASN A 63 0.34 -16.66 -1.78
CA ASN A 63 -1.00 -16.69 -2.38
C ASN A 63 -1.67 -15.31 -2.45
N HIS A 64 -0.99 -14.25 -2.02
CA HIS A 64 -1.49 -12.88 -2.06
C HIS A 64 -0.35 -11.89 -2.02
N TYR A 65 -0.64 -10.62 -2.20
CA TYR A 65 0.34 -9.55 -2.01
C TYR A 65 -0.27 -8.40 -1.23
N HIS A 66 0.61 -7.59 -0.65
CA HIS A 66 0.29 -6.29 -0.07
C HIS A 66 1.22 -5.24 -0.67
N ILE A 67 0.66 -4.12 -1.13
CA ILE A 67 1.44 -2.99 -1.65
C ILE A 67 0.84 -1.69 -1.14
N ILE A 68 1.67 -0.83 -0.57
CA ILE A 68 1.33 0.52 -0.14
C ILE A 68 1.79 1.51 -1.21
N PHE A 69 0.84 2.22 -1.80
CA PHE A 69 1.07 3.26 -2.80
C PHE A 69 0.79 4.64 -2.22
N LYS A 70 1.52 5.65 -2.68
CA LYS A 70 1.09 7.05 -2.64
C LYS A 70 0.62 7.44 -4.04
N GLN A 71 -0.66 7.78 -4.14
CA GLN A 71 -1.22 8.44 -5.32
C GLN A 71 -1.06 9.95 -5.15
N LYS A 72 -0.35 10.60 -6.08
CA LYS A 72 -0.19 12.05 -6.06
C LYS A 72 -1.46 12.75 -6.50
N CYS A 73 -1.78 13.89 -5.92
CA CYS A 73 -2.83 14.78 -6.42
C CYS A 73 -2.40 15.47 -7.71
N GLU A 74 -1.13 15.83 -7.84
CA GLU A 74 -0.68 16.60 -9.01
C GLU A 74 -0.51 15.70 -10.25
N LEU A 75 -0.96 16.19 -11.40
CA LEU A 75 -0.65 15.59 -12.69
C LEU A 75 0.75 16.01 -13.12
N LEU A 76 1.49 15.09 -13.77
CA LEU A 76 2.68 15.48 -14.52
C LEU A 76 2.36 16.62 -15.49
N SER A 77 3.33 17.48 -15.80
CA SER A 77 3.16 18.41 -16.91
C SER A 77 3.00 17.65 -18.23
N ARG A 78 2.30 18.24 -19.20
CA ARG A 78 2.13 17.68 -20.55
C ARG A 78 3.45 17.25 -21.22
N PRO A 79 4.53 18.06 -21.21
CA PRO A 79 5.81 17.61 -21.76
C PRO A 79 6.42 16.43 -20.98
N ALA A 80 6.34 16.43 -19.64
CA ALA A 80 6.87 15.33 -18.84
C ALA A 80 6.11 14.01 -19.07
N ALA A 81 4.79 14.05 -19.17
CA ALA A 81 3.96 12.88 -19.46
C ALA A 81 4.20 12.36 -20.89
N THR A 82 4.30 13.26 -21.87
CA THR A 82 4.61 12.91 -23.27
C THR A 82 5.94 12.18 -23.36
N LYS A 83 6.99 12.75 -22.75
CA LYS A 83 8.32 12.12 -22.69
C LYS A 83 8.24 10.74 -22.03
N ARG A 84 7.63 10.65 -20.84
CA ARG A 84 7.52 9.39 -20.08
C ARG A 84 6.79 8.30 -20.86
N HIS A 85 5.68 8.63 -21.52
CA HIS A 85 4.92 7.71 -22.37
C HIS A 85 5.79 7.17 -23.51
N ASN A 86 6.44 8.06 -24.25
CA ASN A 86 7.25 7.69 -25.41
C ASN A 86 8.49 6.90 -25.03
N ASP A 87 9.12 7.22 -23.89
CA ASP A 87 10.26 6.48 -23.36
C ASP A 87 9.86 5.05 -22.96
N TYR A 88 8.73 4.90 -22.25
CA TYR A 88 8.25 3.59 -21.82
C TYR A 88 7.90 2.66 -22.99
N TYR A 89 7.22 3.20 -24.02
CA TYR A 89 6.81 2.44 -25.20
C TYR A 89 7.87 2.45 -26.32
N LYS A 90 9.09 2.94 -26.05
CA LYS A 90 10.16 2.95 -27.06
C LYS A 90 10.45 1.52 -27.52
N GLY A 91 10.38 1.31 -28.84
CA GLY A 91 10.57 -0.02 -29.46
C GLY A 91 9.33 -0.93 -29.43
N MET A 92 8.18 -0.46 -28.94
CA MET A 92 6.91 -1.18 -28.98
C MET A 92 6.04 -0.66 -30.14
N ASN A 93 5.92 -1.43 -31.22
CA ASN A 93 5.24 -1.00 -32.45
C ASN A 93 3.71 -0.84 -32.33
N ARG A 94 3.12 -1.26 -31.20
CA ARG A 94 1.66 -1.31 -31.01
C ARG A 94 1.06 -0.11 -30.28
N THR A 95 1.88 0.80 -29.75
CA THR A 95 1.38 1.94 -28.96
C THR A 95 1.59 3.25 -29.71
N LYS A 96 0.51 4.05 -29.82
CA LYS A 96 0.55 5.41 -30.38
C LYS A 96 1.53 6.27 -29.60
N ARG A 97 2.45 6.94 -30.30
CA ARG A 97 3.32 7.97 -29.72
C ARG A 97 2.53 9.24 -29.44
N LEU A 98 2.89 9.92 -28.36
CA LEU A 98 2.35 11.23 -28.03
C LEU A 98 3.29 12.31 -28.58
N GLU A 99 2.73 13.40 -29.08
CA GLU A 99 3.49 14.52 -29.65
C GLU A 99 3.00 15.81 -28.98
N TYR A 100 3.94 16.58 -28.44
CA TYR A 100 3.67 17.85 -27.76
C TYR A 100 4.59 18.93 -28.32
N LYS A 101 4.00 20.00 -28.88
CA LYS A 101 4.69 21.13 -29.51
C LYS A 101 4.55 22.44 -28.72
N GLY A 102 3.89 22.41 -27.56
CA GLY A 102 3.45 23.59 -26.82
C GLY A 102 1.92 23.63 -26.71
N ASP A 103 1.39 24.35 -25.73
CA ASP A 103 -0.05 24.35 -25.45
C ASP A 103 -0.89 25.02 -26.55
N THR A 104 -0.31 25.96 -27.30
CA THR A 104 -0.95 26.62 -28.45
C THR A 104 -0.76 25.84 -29.75
N ASP A 105 0.39 25.20 -29.91
CA ASP A 105 0.84 24.64 -31.18
C ASP A 105 0.49 23.14 -31.33
N THR A 106 0.02 22.52 -30.24
CA THR A 106 -0.45 21.14 -30.23
C THR A 106 -1.95 21.10 -30.54
N LEU A 107 -2.36 20.30 -31.53
CA LEU A 107 -3.77 20.20 -31.89
C LEU A 107 -4.63 19.74 -30.70
N PRO A 108 -5.87 20.25 -30.52
CA PRO A 108 -6.69 19.98 -29.34
C PRO A 108 -6.88 18.49 -29.01
N TYR A 109 -7.10 17.64 -30.02
CA TYR A 109 -7.26 16.20 -29.79
C TYR A 109 -5.99 15.51 -29.30
N MET A 110 -4.80 16.02 -29.67
CA MET A 110 -3.53 15.49 -29.17
C MET A 110 -3.31 15.91 -27.71
N LEU A 111 -3.71 17.14 -27.34
CA LEU A 111 -3.73 17.57 -25.94
C LEU A 111 -4.66 16.70 -25.10
N MET A 112 -5.83 16.34 -25.62
CA MET A 112 -6.76 15.40 -24.97
C MET A 112 -6.12 14.02 -24.76
N ASP A 113 -5.42 13.47 -25.76
CA ASP A 113 -4.70 12.20 -25.61
C ASP A 113 -3.61 12.27 -24.53
N ILE A 114 -2.87 13.38 -24.48
CA ILE A 114 -1.85 13.62 -23.44
C ILE A 114 -2.51 13.72 -22.06
N ASP A 115 -3.59 14.49 -21.93
CA ASP A 115 -4.30 14.69 -20.67
C ASP A 115 -4.93 13.39 -20.15
N HIS A 116 -5.50 12.57 -21.03
CA HIS A 116 -5.92 11.21 -20.69
C HIS A 116 -4.76 10.34 -20.22
N SER A 117 -3.60 10.42 -20.87
CA SER A 117 -2.42 9.67 -20.45
C SER A 117 -1.94 10.11 -19.06
N ARG A 118 -1.91 11.42 -18.79
CA ARG A 118 -1.56 12.01 -17.47
C ARG A 118 -2.43 11.47 -16.36
N GLU A 119 -3.75 11.47 -16.57
CA GLU A 119 -4.73 10.93 -15.63
C GLU A 119 -4.48 9.46 -15.33
N ARG A 120 -4.28 8.65 -16.38
CA ARG A 120 -4.02 7.21 -16.25
C ARG A 120 -2.70 6.92 -15.55
N MET A 121 -1.65 7.70 -15.81
CA MET A 121 -0.34 7.54 -15.17
C MET A 121 -0.43 7.70 -13.65
N ARG A 122 -1.30 8.59 -13.14
CA ARG A 122 -1.51 8.83 -11.72
C ARG A 122 -2.38 7.75 -11.05
N ASP A 123 -3.30 7.14 -11.78
CA ASP A 123 -4.36 6.30 -11.19
C ASP A 123 -3.86 4.94 -10.70
N MET A 124 -3.94 4.70 -9.39
CA MET A 124 -3.62 3.41 -8.76
C MET A 124 -4.38 2.24 -9.41
N SER A 125 -5.64 2.42 -9.80
CA SER A 125 -6.42 1.35 -10.41
C SER A 125 -5.92 0.98 -11.80
N GLU A 126 -5.42 1.94 -12.58
CA GLU A 126 -4.78 1.67 -13.87
C GLU A 126 -3.44 0.96 -13.66
N PHE A 127 -2.65 1.38 -12.66
CA PHE A 127 -1.42 0.68 -12.27
C PHE A 127 -1.70 -0.78 -11.89
N MET A 128 -2.62 -1.01 -10.96
CA MET A 128 -2.94 -2.34 -10.46
C MET A 128 -3.54 -3.24 -11.55
N LYS A 129 -4.33 -2.67 -12.47
CA LYS A 129 -4.84 -3.37 -13.65
C LYS A 129 -3.68 -3.82 -14.54
N ALA A 130 -2.76 -2.92 -14.89
CA ALA A 130 -1.61 -3.26 -15.72
C ALA A 130 -0.73 -4.34 -15.07
N LEU A 131 -0.43 -4.20 -13.77
CA LEU A 131 0.35 -5.17 -13.00
C LEU A 131 -0.31 -6.55 -12.98
N GLN A 132 -1.58 -6.63 -12.58
CA GLN A 132 -2.30 -7.90 -12.49
C GLN A 132 -2.48 -8.58 -13.83
N GLN A 133 -2.76 -7.83 -14.90
CA GLN A 133 -2.95 -8.38 -16.24
C GLN A 133 -1.66 -8.92 -16.83
N ALA A 134 -0.57 -8.14 -16.78
CA ALA A 134 0.72 -8.56 -17.27
C ALA A 134 1.28 -9.75 -16.47
N PHE A 135 1.11 -9.74 -15.14
CA PHE A 135 1.50 -10.85 -14.30
C PHE A 135 0.69 -12.11 -14.59
N THR A 136 -0.65 -12.01 -14.71
CA THR A 136 -1.51 -13.16 -15.07
C THR A 136 -1.09 -13.78 -16.38
N THR A 137 -0.83 -12.96 -17.40
CA THR A 137 -0.41 -13.44 -18.73
C THR A 137 0.90 -14.21 -18.65
N TRP A 138 1.88 -13.69 -17.93
CA TRP A 138 3.17 -14.35 -17.74
C TRP A 138 3.06 -15.63 -16.90
N TYR A 139 2.37 -15.55 -15.76
CA TYR A 139 2.20 -16.68 -14.84
C TYR A 139 1.48 -17.84 -15.51
N ASN A 140 0.39 -17.55 -16.22
CA ASN A 140 -0.37 -18.56 -16.97
C ASN A 140 0.51 -19.25 -18.03
N LYS A 141 1.33 -18.49 -18.76
CA LYS A 141 2.27 -19.07 -19.72
C LYS A 141 3.34 -19.94 -19.05
N ARG A 142 3.89 -19.51 -17.91
CA ARG A 142 4.96 -20.22 -17.18
C ARG A 142 4.46 -21.55 -16.59
N HIS A 143 3.24 -21.56 -16.07
CA HIS A 143 2.67 -22.70 -15.36
C HIS A 143 1.70 -23.55 -16.20
N ASP A 144 1.66 -23.33 -17.52
CA ASP A 144 0.72 -23.98 -18.45
C ASP A 144 -0.76 -23.92 -17.97
N ARG A 145 -1.16 -22.71 -17.56
CA ARG A 145 -2.51 -22.41 -17.07
C ARG A 145 -3.27 -21.50 -18.02
N PHE A 146 -4.58 -21.55 -17.92
CA PHE A 146 -5.48 -20.61 -18.58
C PHE A 146 -6.52 -20.06 -17.60
N GLY A 147 -7.11 -18.91 -17.94
CA GLY A 147 -8.17 -18.29 -17.16
C GLY A 147 -7.68 -17.31 -16.08
N PRO A 148 -8.58 -16.92 -15.15
CA PRO A 148 -8.31 -15.89 -14.16
C PRO A 148 -7.37 -16.40 -13.06
N LEU A 149 -6.35 -15.61 -12.74
CA LEU A 149 -5.42 -15.89 -11.64
C LEU A 149 -5.90 -15.33 -10.30
N TRP A 150 -6.56 -14.17 -10.32
CA TRP A 150 -6.90 -13.42 -9.12
C TRP A 150 -8.33 -13.67 -8.64
N ASP A 151 -8.56 -13.60 -7.33
CA ASP A 151 -9.87 -13.71 -6.68
C ASP A 151 -10.70 -12.42 -6.82
N GLY A 152 -10.93 -12.03 -8.07
CA GLY A 152 -11.60 -10.80 -8.47
C GLY A 152 -10.71 -9.56 -8.40
N ARG A 153 -11.36 -8.39 -8.23
CA ARG A 153 -10.67 -7.09 -8.15
C ARG A 153 -9.87 -6.98 -6.85
N PHE A 154 -8.71 -6.34 -6.92
CA PHE A 154 -7.94 -5.97 -5.73
C PHE A 154 -8.78 -5.19 -4.70
N LYS A 155 -8.44 -5.30 -3.43
CA LYS A 155 -8.97 -4.45 -2.35
C LYS A 155 -8.05 -3.25 -2.16
N SER A 156 -8.59 -2.15 -1.66
CA SER A 156 -7.83 -0.93 -1.35
C SER A 156 -8.35 -0.29 -0.07
N VAL A 157 -7.45 0.24 0.74
CA VAL A 157 -7.73 0.96 1.98
C VAL A 157 -6.97 2.28 1.96
N ILE A 158 -7.64 3.39 2.25
CA ILE A 158 -7.02 4.71 2.39
C ILE A 158 -6.34 4.78 3.75
N LEU A 159 -5.09 5.24 3.77
CA LEU A 159 -4.30 5.45 4.97
C LEU A 159 -4.05 6.95 5.16
N ASP A 160 -4.19 7.42 6.39
CA ASP A 160 -3.58 8.69 6.80
C ASP A 160 -2.05 8.60 6.69
N GLU A 161 -1.40 9.70 6.28
CA GLU A 161 0.06 9.85 6.13
C GLU A 161 0.81 9.81 7.48
N LYS A 162 0.10 9.68 8.61
CA LYS A 162 0.62 9.58 9.99
C LYS A 162 0.66 8.12 10.51
N ASP A 163 0.08 7.87 11.68
CA ASP A 163 0.13 6.58 12.40
C ASP A 163 -0.37 5.39 11.55
N ALA A 164 -1.40 5.62 10.73
CA ALA A 164 -1.99 4.57 9.90
C ALA A 164 -0.98 4.02 8.88
N LEU A 165 -0.23 4.91 8.22
CA LEU A 165 0.83 4.54 7.28
C LEU A 165 1.97 3.78 7.97
N TRP A 166 2.42 4.24 9.14
CA TRP A 166 3.45 3.55 9.93
C TRP A 166 3.02 2.13 10.33
N LYS A 167 1.84 2.00 10.94
CA LYS A 167 1.31 0.71 11.40
C LYS A 167 1.01 -0.24 10.25
N CYS A 168 0.48 0.27 9.14
CA CYS A 168 0.24 -0.55 7.95
C CYS A 168 1.56 -1.02 7.34
N SER A 169 2.58 -0.16 7.27
CA SER A 169 3.91 -0.56 6.78
C SER A 169 4.50 -1.68 7.63
N LYS A 170 4.38 -1.59 8.96
CA LYS A 170 4.77 -2.63 9.90
C LYS A 170 3.96 -3.92 9.69
N TYR A 171 2.64 -3.81 9.57
CA TYR A 171 1.77 -4.94 9.26
C TYR A 171 2.23 -5.67 7.99
N VAL A 172 2.53 -4.92 6.93
CA VAL A 172 3.01 -5.46 5.66
C VAL A 172 4.32 -6.24 5.84
N ALA A 173 5.27 -5.70 6.59
CA ALA A 173 6.57 -6.32 6.85
C ALA A 173 6.50 -7.57 7.74
N LEU A 174 5.55 -7.63 8.68
CA LEU A 174 5.38 -8.75 9.62
C LEU A 174 4.57 -9.93 9.05
N ASN A 175 3.89 -9.77 7.91
CA ASN A 175 3.06 -10.84 7.34
C ASN A 175 3.78 -12.19 7.13
N PRO A 176 5.05 -12.24 6.66
CA PRO A 176 5.76 -13.51 6.52
C PRO A 176 5.94 -14.25 7.85
N VAL A 177 6.14 -13.52 8.95
CA VAL A 177 6.28 -14.10 10.29
C VAL A 177 4.94 -14.58 10.82
N ARG A 178 3.90 -13.76 10.69
CA ARG A 178 2.54 -14.12 11.11
C ARG A 178 1.95 -15.30 10.35
N ALA A 179 2.41 -15.50 9.12
CA ALA A 179 2.06 -16.67 8.31
C ALA A 179 3.01 -17.86 8.51
N GLU A 180 3.95 -17.78 9.46
CA GLU A 180 4.94 -18.81 9.79
C GLU A 180 5.82 -19.23 8.60
N ILE A 181 5.98 -18.35 7.61
CA ILE A 181 6.87 -18.57 6.45
C ILE A 181 8.32 -18.27 6.83
N SER A 182 8.52 -17.38 7.79
CA SER A 182 9.83 -16.93 8.25
C SER A 182 9.84 -16.73 9.76
N LYS A 183 10.99 -16.93 10.42
CA LYS A 183 11.17 -16.62 11.84
C LYS A 183 11.39 -15.13 12.11
N SER A 184 12.00 -14.42 11.17
CA SER A 184 12.22 -12.98 11.24
C SER A 184 11.71 -12.28 9.97
N PRO A 185 11.15 -11.07 10.06
CA PRO A 185 10.76 -10.34 8.84
C PRO A 185 11.98 -10.03 7.96
N ALA A 186 13.21 -10.00 8.53
CA ALA A 186 14.45 -9.76 7.79
C ALA A 186 14.81 -10.89 6.81
N ASP A 187 14.43 -12.14 7.12
CA ASP A 187 14.79 -13.30 6.30
C ASP A 187 13.91 -13.42 5.05
N TYR A 188 12.82 -12.64 4.96
CA TYR A 188 11.88 -12.72 3.85
C TYR A 188 12.16 -11.72 2.72
N GLU A 189 12.90 -12.16 1.71
CA GLU A 189 13.43 -11.29 0.65
C GLU A 189 12.36 -10.59 -0.21
N PHE A 190 11.15 -11.15 -0.29
CA PHE A 190 10.05 -10.64 -1.13
C PHE A 190 9.18 -9.60 -0.41
N SER A 191 9.78 -8.86 0.52
CA SER A 191 9.20 -7.70 1.19
C SER A 191 10.16 -6.53 1.16
N SER A 192 9.65 -5.29 1.25
CA SER A 192 10.50 -4.09 1.36
C SER A 192 11.51 -4.20 2.51
N TRP A 193 11.06 -4.72 3.67
CA TRP A 193 11.93 -4.85 4.84
C TRP A 193 13.02 -5.91 4.65
N GLY A 194 12.65 -7.12 4.22
CA GLY A 194 13.64 -8.18 4.01
C GLY A 194 14.62 -7.84 2.89
N GLN A 195 14.16 -7.20 1.80
CA GLN A 195 15.05 -6.70 0.76
C GLN A 195 16.09 -5.72 1.32
N TRP A 196 15.65 -4.74 2.11
CA TRP A 196 16.55 -3.79 2.76
C TRP A 196 17.58 -4.50 3.63
N GLN A 197 17.16 -5.46 4.44
CA GLN A 197 18.07 -6.15 5.35
C GLN A 197 19.13 -6.98 4.62
N GLN A 198 18.74 -7.67 3.55
CA GLN A 198 19.62 -8.59 2.83
C GLN A 198 20.54 -7.89 1.83
N LYS A 199 20.04 -6.85 1.14
CA LYS A 199 20.77 -6.20 0.04
C LYS A 199 21.31 -4.82 0.40
N LYS A 200 20.98 -4.29 1.59
CA LYS A 200 21.21 -2.90 2.02
C LYS A 200 20.78 -1.87 0.97
N SER A 201 19.79 -2.27 0.17
CA SER A 201 19.21 -1.50 -0.93
C SER A 201 17.74 -1.85 -1.03
N LEU A 202 16.91 -0.86 -1.31
CA LEU A 202 15.47 -1.02 -1.46
C LEU A 202 15.08 -0.52 -2.85
N THR A 203 14.33 -1.31 -3.61
CA THR A 203 13.88 -0.95 -4.97
C THR A 203 13.11 0.38 -5.01
N PHE A 204 12.53 0.78 -3.88
CA PHE A 204 11.82 2.05 -3.69
C PHE A 204 12.30 2.81 -2.43
N SER A 205 13.63 2.79 -2.16
CA SER A 205 14.26 3.40 -0.97
C SER A 205 13.76 4.79 -0.64
N ASP A 206 13.73 5.66 -1.65
CA ASP A 206 13.47 7.08 -1.46
C ASP A 206 12.01 7.32 -1.06
N TYR A 207 11.09 6.56 -1.66
CA TYR A 207 9.66 6.66 -1.37
C TYR A 207 9.30 6.06 -0.02
N PHE A 208 9.89 4.92 0.34
CA PHE A 208 9.74 4.38 1.70
C PHE A 208 10.28 5.38 2.73
N HIS A 209 11.50 5.87 2.53
CA HIS A 209 12.15 6.81 3.45
C HIS A 209 11.34 8.09 3.64
N LYS A 210 10.88 8.69 2.54
CA LYS A 210 10.02 9.89 2.57
C LYS A 210 8.70 9.62 3.30
N ALA A 211 7.99 8.57 2.91
CA ALA A 211 6.71 8.19 3.50
C ALA A 211 6.81 8.02 5.03
N ILE A 212 7.84 7.31 5.47
CA ILE A 212 8.04 7.00 6.89
C ILE A 212 8.53 8.20 7.70
N ARG A 213 9.40 9.07 7.15
CA ARG A 213 9.77 10.34 7.81
C ARG A 213 8.55 11.22 8.07
N THR A 214 7.64 11.29 7.11
CA THR A 214 6.39 12.03 7.28
C THR A 214 5.54 11.39 8.36
N ALA A 215 5.37 10.06 8.32
CA ALA A 215 4.56 9.34 9.30
C ALA A 215 5.05 9.51 10.75
N LEU A 216 6.37 9.54 10.96
CA LEU A 216 6.97 9.73 12.29
C LEU A 216 7.15 11.20 12.69
N ASN A 217 6.85 12.15 11.80
CA ASN A 217 7.17 13.57 11.96
C ASN A 217 8.67 13.80 12.29
N LYS A 218 9.56 13.09 11.57
CA LYS A 218 11.03 13.18 11.73
C LYS A 218 11.69 13.59 10.42
N PRO A 219 11.51 14.83 9.94
CA PRO A 219 11.97 15.29 8.63
C PRO A 219 13.48 15.49 8.53
N ARG A 220 14.30 15.06 9.50
CA ARG A 220 15.77 15.11 9.43
C ARG A 220 16.41 13.73 9.50
N TRP A 221 15.64 12.67 9.73
CA TRP A 221 16.19 11.34 9.88
C TRP A 221 16.71 10.79 8.55
N ASN A 222 17.89 10.18 8.57
CA ASN A 222 18.41 9.42 7.44
C ASN A 222 17.69 8.05 7.35
N ILE A 223 17.95 7.30 6.27
CA ILE A 223 17.25 6.03 6.04
C ILE A 223 17.62 4.99 7.11
N ALA A 224 18.86 4.98 7.61
CA ALA A 224 19.29 4.07 8.67
C ALA A 224 18.49 4.30 9.96
N GLN A 225 18.37 5.55 10.42
CA GLN A 225 17.59 5.92 11.60
C GLN A 225 16.11 5.53 11.47
N VAL A 226 15.53 5.71 10.27
CA VAL A 226 14.17 5.28 9.98
C VAL A 226 14.03 3.76 10.07
N MET A 227 14.98 3.02 9.49
CA MET A 227 14.98 1.56 9.48
C MET A 227 15.20 0.98 10.88
N ASP A 228 16.03 1.62 11.71
CA ASP A 228 16.24 1.21 13.11
C ASP A 228 14.99 1.42 13.97
N ALA A 229 14.33 2.56 13.85
CA ALA A 229 13.05 2.78 14.53
C ALA A 229 11.97 1.78 14.07
N PHE A 230 11.99 1.42 12.79
CA PHE A 230 11.07 0.44 12.22
C PHE A 230 11.37 -0.98 12.73
N ARG A 231 12.66 -1.35 12.82
CA ARG A 231 13.14 -2.59 13.46
C ARG A 231 12.64 -2.71 14.89
N LEU A 232 12.93 -1.72 15.73
CA LEU A 232 12.60 -1.75 17.16
C LEU A 232 11.09 -1.88 17.39
N ASP A 233 10.26 -1.20 16.60
CA ASP A 233 8.80 -1.32 16.71
C ASP A 233 8.29 -2.68 16.22
N MET A 234 8.91 -3.29 15.21
CA MET A 234 8.61 -4.67 14.80
C MET A 234 8.98 -5.68 15.87
N GLU A 235 10.19 -5.62 16.41
CA GLU A 235 10.67 -6.49 17.50
C GLU A 235 9.74 -6.41 18.71
N ARG A 236 9.39 -5.19 19.11
CA ARG A 236 8.42 -4.95 20.17
C ARG A 236 7.07 -5.59 19.86
N THR A 237 6.58 -5.45 18.63
CA THR A 237 5.29 -6.04 18.23
C THR A 237 5.34 -7.56 18.29
N MET A 238 6.41 -8.17 17.81
CA MET A 238 6.62 -9.62 17.87
C MET A 238 6.70 -10.12 19.33
N SER A 239 7.34 -9.38 20.24
CA SER A 239 7.38 -9.75 21.66
C SER A 239 6.02 -9.77 22.34
N TYR A 240 5.07 -8.92 21.89
CA TYR A 240 3.71 -8.91 22.41
C TYR A 240 2.83 -9.98 21.76
N GLU A 241 3.00 -10.21 20.45
CA GLU A 241 2.22 -11.20 19.69
C GLU A 241 2.63 -12.64 20.01
N ASN A 242 3.90 -12.88 20.35
CA ASN A 242 4.39 -14.22 20.67
C ASN A 242 5.55 -14.17 21.70
N PRO A 243 5.25 -14.26 23.02
CA PRO A 243 6.25 -14.09 24.08
C PRO A 243 7.42 -15.08 24.04
N THR A 244 7.27 -16.25 23.41
CA THR A 244 8.31 -17.28 23.26
C THR A 244 9.30 -17.01 22.12
N ILE A 245 9.03 -16.03 21.24
CA ILE A 245 9.95 -15.61 20.16
C ILE A 245 10.92 -14.50 20.64
N SER A 246 10.77 -13.99 21.88
CA SER A 246 11.44 -12.77 22.34
C SER A 246 12.90 -12.88 22.82
N ALA A 247 13.56 -14.03 22.65
CA ALA A 247 14.97 -14.19 23.02
C ALA A 247 15.91 -13.98 21.82
N TRP A 248 15.98 -12.75 21.30
CA TRP A 248 17.14 -12.33 20.50
C TRP A 248 18.18 -11.79 21.49
N GLU A 249 19.34 -12.43 21.56
CA GLU A 249 20.48 -11.96 22.36
C GLU A 249 20.87 -10.55 21.88
N HIS A 250 20.66 -9.56 22.74
CA HIS A 250 21.00 -8.18 22.45
C HIS A 250 22.52 -8.05 22.47
N SER A 251 23.16 -7.58 21.39
CA SER A 251 24.52 -7.06 21.52
C SER A 251 24.46 -5.72 22.25
N GLU A 252 25.19 -5.59 23.36
CA GLU A 252 25.21 -4.43 24.28
C GLU A 252 25.65 -3.09 23.64
N THR A 253 25.85 -3.04 22.32
CA THR A 253 26.36 -1.88 21.57
C THR A 253 25.28 -1.05 20.86
N ASP A 254 24.00 -1.37 20.99
CA ASP A 254 22.90 -0.63 20.34
C ASP A 254 22.59 0.69 21.08
N TRP A 255 23.21 1.78 20.62
CA TRP A 255 22.89 3.14 21.08
C TRP A 255 21.48 3.55 20.62
N VAL A 256 20.53 3.59 21.57
CA VAL A 256 19.17 4.11 21.35
C VAL A 256 19.09 5.55 21.87
N PRO A 257 18.68 6.55 21.07
CA PRO A 257 18.51 7.92 21.53
C PRO A 257 17.54 8.00 22.72
N GLN A 258 17.94 8.68 23.80
CA GLN A 258 17.14 8.79 25.03
C GLN A 258 15.72 9.33 24.77
N ALA A 259 15.58 10.28 23.84
CA ALA A 259 14.28 10.82 23.43
C ALA A 259 13.30 9.75 22.89
N TYR A 260 13.80 8.67 22.27
CA TYR A 260 12.98 7.57 21.79
C TYR A 260 12.60 6.60 22.92
N LYS A 261 13.49 6.39 23.90
CA LYS A 261 13.18 5.65 25.14
C LYS A 261 12.07 6.35 25.93
N ASP A 262 12.20 7.66 26.11
CA ASP A 262 11.23 8.48 26.84
C ASP A 262 9.85 8.50 26.15
N GLU A 263 9.82 8.54 24.82
CA GLU A 263 8.57 8.46 24.04
C GLU A 263 7.93 7.07 24.13
N CYS A 264 8.75 6.00 24.17
CA CYS A 264 8.27 4.63 24.38
C CYS A 264 7.67 4.43 25.77
N ASP A 265 8.28 4.98 26.81
CA ASP A 265 7.82 4.81 28.19
C ASP A 265 6.53 5.62 28.46
N LYS A 266 6.38 6.79 27.82
CA LYS A 266 5.10 7.53 27.79
C LYS A 266 3.97 6.70 27.16
N ARG A 267 4.26 5.93 26.11
CA ARG A 267 3.28 5.04 25.44
C ARG A 267 2.97 3.76 26.23
N LYS A 268 3.90 3.28 27.07
CA LYS A 268 3.65 2.17 28.01
C LYS A 268 2.75 2.60 29.18
N ALA A 269 2.89 3.84 29.65
CA ALA A 269 2.11 4.38 30.76
C ALA A 269 0.64 4.68 30.39
N SER A 270 0.33 4.84 29.10
CA SER A 270 -1.05 5.00 28.64
C SER A 270 -1.77 3.65 28.57
N LYS A 271 -2.78 3.42 29.43
CA LYS A 271 -3.74 2.33 29.22
C LYS A 271 -4.33 2.43 27.80
N PRO A 272 -4.54 1.30 27.09
CA PRO A 272 -5.28 1.35 25.82
C PRO A 272 -6.64 2.00 26.09
N LYS A 273 -6.94 3.11 25.41
CA LYS A 273 -8.25 3.74 25.50
C LYS A 273 -9.28 2.80 24.88
N VAL A 274 -10.04 2.10 25.71
CA VAL A 274 -11.28 1.45 25.30
C VAL A 274 -12.32 2.57 25.16
N LEU A 275 -12.77 2.82 23.94
CA LEU A 275 -13.90 3.71 23.66
C LEU A 275 -15.17 2.88 23.70
N GLU A 276 -15.99 3.05 24.74
CA GLU A 276 -17.34 2.50 24.80
C GLU A 276 -18.30 3.41 24.01
N ILE A 277 -18.97 2.85 23.00
CA ILE A 277 -19.97 3.56 22.19
C ILE A 277 -21.20 2.64 22.06
N HIS A 278 -22.37 3.13 22.47
CA HIS A 278 -23.65 2.41 22.46
C HIS A 278 -24.54 2.83 21.27
N GLY A 279 -25.24 1.90 20.62
CA GLY A 279 -26.34 2.20 19.68
C GLY A 279 -26.86 0.99 18.88
N ASN A 280 -28.19 0.89 18.70
CA ASN A 280 -28.90 -0.25 18.07
C ASN A 280 -29.47 0.08 16.67
N CYS A 281 -29.51 -0.95 15.79
CA CYS A 281 -30.57 -1.30 14.81
C CYS A 281 -30.20 -1.44 13.30
N GLN A 282 -30.28 -2.70 12.83
CA GLN A 282 -30.72 -3.37 11.57
C GLN A 282 -30.53 -2.82 10.11
N VAL A 283 -30.00 -3.75 9.27
CA VAL A 283 -30.19 -4.06 7.81
C VAL A 283 -29.05 -3.76 6.77
N ASP A 284 -28.40 -4.86 6.32
CA ASP A 284 -27.95 -5.36 5.00
C ASP A 284 -27.14 -4.55 3.92
N TYR A 285 -25.82 -4.82 3.91
CA TYR A 285 -24.79 -4.83 2.82
C TYR A 285 -24.11 -3.54 2.27
N TRP A 286 -22.83 -3.32 2.64
CA TRP A 286 -21.85 -2.45 1.95
C TRP A 286 -20.39 -2.96 2.04
N THR A 287 -19.70 -3.28 0.92
CA THR A 287 -18.25 -3.62 0.93
C THR A 287 -17.46 -3.19 -0.33
N LYS A 288 -16.33 -2.49 -0.14
CA LYS A 288 -14.97 -2.66 -0.73
C LYS A 288 -14.14 -1.36 -0.72
N GLY A 289 -13.88 -0.83 0.48
CA GLY A 289 -12.93 0.27 0.73
C GLY A 289 -13.07 0.75 2.17
N TYR A 290 -11.94 0.97 2.87
CA TYR A 290 -11.92 1.48 4.25
C TYR A 290 -11.00 2.70 4.32
N ILE A 291 -11.27 3.61 5.26
CA ILE A 291 -10.36 4.69 5.67
C ILE A 291 -9.84 4.30 7.05
N ILE A 292 -8.52 4.30 7.25
CA ILE A 292 -7.89 4.05 8.55
C ILE A 292 -7.13 5.31 8.95
N SER A 293 -7.50 5.90 10.08
CA SER A 293 -6.85 7.07 10.67
C SER A 293 -7.10 7.13 12.18
N SER A 294 -6.16 7.70 12.94
CA SER A 294 -6.37 8.18 14.31
C SER A 294 -6.87 9.64 14.36
N ASP A 295 -6.84 10.35 13.23
CA ASP A 295 -7.16 11.76 13.10
C ASP A 295 -8.59 11.95 12.55
N LYS A 296 -9.50 12.41 13.42
CA LYS A 296 -10.89 12.68 13.05
C LYS A 296 -11.01 13.70 11.91
N LYS A 297 -10.16 14.73 11.90
CA LYS A 297 -10.16 15.76 10.86
C LYS A 297 -9.84 15.14 9.49
N PHE A 298 -8.84 14.26 9.44
CA PHE A 298 -8.50 13.53 8.21
C PHE A 298 -9.68 12.66 7.72
N MET A 299 -10.39 12.00 8.63
CA MET A 299 -11.56 11.19 8.27
C MET A 299 -12.68 12.06 7.69
N ASP A 300 -13.03 13.15 8.37
CA ASP A 300 -14.10 14.06 7.96
C ASP A 300 -13.79 14.71 6.60
N GLU A 301 -12.56 15.20 6.40
CA GLU A 301 -12.10 15.75 5.11
C GLU A 301 -12.14 14.69 3.99
N THR A 302 -11.65 13.47 4.26
CA THR A 302 -11.62 12.41 3.25
C THR A 302 -13.03 11.95 2.87
N VAL A 303 -13.95 11.90 3.83
CA VAL A 303 -15.37 11.61 3.57
C VAL A 303 -15.99 12.74 2.74
N GLN A 304 -15.74 14.00 3.08
CA GLN A 304 -16.20 15.14 2.31
C GLN A 304 -15.66 15.14 0.88
N ASP A 305 -14.39 14.79 0.69
CA ASP A 305 -13.75 14.72 -0.63
C ASP A 305 -14.37 13.64 -1.51
N ILE A 306 -14.72 12.49 -0.92
CA ILE A 306 -15.27 11.36 -1.67
C ILE A 306 -16.78 11.49 -1.91
N PHE A 307 -17.53 12.02 -0.93
CA PHE A 307 -19.00 11.97 -0.91
C PHE A 307 -19.68 13.35 -0.95
N GLY A 308 -18.94 14.46 -0.82
CA GLY A 308 -19.48 15.83 -0.79
C GLY A 308 -19.92 16.29 0.62
N LYS A 309 -20.18 17.60 0.77
CA LYS A 309 -20.53 18.25 2.06
C LYS A 309 -21.81 17.71 2.72
N GLU A 310 -22.79 17.31 1.92
CA GLU A 310 -24.10 16.82 2.42
C GLU A 310 -24.00 15.44 3.10
N ALA A 311 -22.91 14.70 2.90
CA ALA A 311 -22.70 13.40 3.51
C ALA A 311 -22.30 13.47 5.00
N MET A 312 -21.88 14.63 5.52
CA MET A 312 -21.36 14.76 6.89
C MET A 312 -22.38 14.53 8.01
N ASN A 313 -23.69 14.55 7.71
CA ASN A 313 -24.75 14.46 8.73
C ASN A 313 -25.19 13.02 9.06
N LYS A 314 -24.41 12.00 8.71
CA LYS A 314 -24.78 10.58 8.90
C LYS A 314 -23.80 9.88 9.85
N SER A 315 -24.34 9.10 10.79
CA SER A 315 -23.61 8.24 11.71
C SER A 315 -23.07 6.99 10.99
N TYR A 316 -21.88 6.52 11.39
CA TYR A 316 -21.12 5.48 10.68
C TYR A 316 -20.81 4.27 11.57
N ASP A 317 -21.12 3.06 11.10
CA ASP A 317 -20.88 1.79 11.82
C ASP A 317 -19.52 1.15 11.49
N ILE A 318 -18.95 0.46 12.49
CA ILE A 318 -17.69 -0.29 12.44
C ILE A 318 -18.01 -1.80 12.49
N LEU A 319 -18.09 -2.48 11.36
CA LEU A 319 -18.08 -3.94 11.37
C LEU A 319 -16.65 -4.47 11.64
N LEU A 320 -16.49 -5.69 12.14
CA LEU A 320 -15.24 -6.45 12.08
C LEU A 320 -15.65 -7.75 11.38
N ASP A 321 -15.07 -8.03 10.21
CA ASP A 321 -15.36 -9.29 9.53
C ASP A 321 -14.27 -10.27 9.97
N GLY A 322 -14.70 -11.35 10.63
CA GLY A 322 -13.86 -12.25 11.40
C GLY A 322 -12.88 -13.02 10.53
N GLU A 323 -11.64 -12.54 10.46
CA GLU A 323 -10.41 -13.33 10.25
C GLU A 323 -9.14 -12.46 10.41
N GLN A 324 -9.18 -11.38 11.21
CA GLN A 324 -8.04 -10.47 11.39
C GLN A 324 -7.87 -10.06 12.84
N GLU A 325 -6.91 -10.67 13.52
CA GLU A 325 -6.45 -10.21 14.84
C GLU A 325 -5.67 -8.89 14.73
N LEU A 326 -6.03 -7.98 15.64
CA LEU A 326 -5.23 -6.88 16.18
C LEU A 326 -4.91 -5.68 15.27
N LEU A 327 -5.93 -4.88 14.95
CA LEU A 327 -5.77 -3.42 14.85
C LEU A 327 -6.99 -2.71 15.47
N SER A 328 -6.81 -2.20 16.69
CA SER A 328 -7.74 -1.28 17.35
C SER A 328 -7.75 0.07 16.63
N TYR A 329 -8.58 0.23 15.60
CA TYR A 329 -8.81 1.50 14.93
C TYR A 329 -10.28 1.67 14.51
N GLN A 330 -10.72 2.94 14.54
CA GLN A 330 -12.05 3.35 14.11
C GLN A 330 -12.22 3.06 12.61
N ARG A 331 -13.25 2.28 12.26
CA ARG A 331 -13.66 1.99 10.88
C ARG A 331 -14.70 3.05 10.48
N ILE A 332 -14.79 3.39 9.21
CA ILE A 332 -15.93 4.17 8.71
C ILE A 332 -16.54 3.39 7.55
N GLN A 333 -17.80 3.00 7.70
CA GLN A 333 -18.64 2.57 6.59
C GLN A 333 -19.64 3.69 6.28
N ALA A 334 -19.49 4.34 5.14
CA ALA A 334 -20.50 5.28 4.65
C ALA A 334 -21.75 4.53 4.16
N ARG A 335 -22.92 4.85 4.74
CA ARG A 335 -24.25 4.41 4.28
C ARG A 335 -24.99 5.59 3.67
N LYS A 336 -25.84 5.33 2.66
CA LYS A 336 -26.79 6.31 2.15
C LYS A 336 -28.11 6.16 2.87
#